data_AF-D7PPD0-F1
#
_entry.id   AF-D7PPD0-F1
#
_cell.length_a   1.000
_cell.length_b   1.000
_cell.length_c   1.000
_cell.angle_alpha   90.00
_cell.angle_beta   90.00
_cell.angle_gamma   90.00
#
_symmetry.space_group_name_H-M   'P 1'
#
loop_
_entity.id
_entity.type
_entity.pdbx_description
1 polymer ?
#
loop_
_entity_poly.entity_id
_entity_poly.type
_entity_poly.pdbx_seq_one_letter_code
_entity_poly.pdbx_strand_id
1 'polypeptide(L)'
;TWAIPAKQLWSSSLAYSLIISMISLTWLKSTADTGWSFLSPYMATDPLSTPLLALTCWLLPLMILASQHHTSSEPINRQRMYITLLTSLQIFLILAFSATELIMFYIMFEATLIPTLVIITRWGNQTERLNAGTYFLFYTLAGSLPLLVAVLHQQNSSGT
;
A
#
# COMPACT_ATOMS: atom_id res chain seq x y z
N THR A 1 -9.03 -12.38 8.00
CA THR A 1 -10.12 -12.19 7.00
C THR A 1 -10.81 -13.49 6.63
N TRP A 2 -10.09 -14.56 6.23
CA TRP A 2 -10.71 -15.80 5.73
C TRP A 2 -11.28 -16.74 6.80
N ALA A 3 -10.68 -16.77 8.00
CA ALA A 3 -11.16 -17.60 9.11
C ALA A 3 -12.31 -16.98 9.94
N ILE A 4 -12.69 -15.72 9.64
CA ILE A 4 -13.63 -14.95 10.48
C ILE A 4 -15.07 -15.18 10.01
N PRO A 5 -16.05 -15.37 10.92
CA PRO A 5 -17.45 -15.51 10.54
C PRO A 5 -17.94 -14.26 9.79
N ALA A 6 -18.80 -14.47 8.79
CA ALA A 6 -19.26 -13.41 7.88
C ALA A 6 -19.83 -12.19 8.62
N LYS A 7 -20.57 -12.42 9.72
CA LYS A 7 -21.21 -11.37 10.52
C LYS A 7 -20.21 -10.40 11.17
N GLN A 8 -19.01 -10.86 11.52
CA GLN A 8 -18.00 -10.07 12.22
C GLN A 8 -16.84 -9.63 11.32
N LEU A 9 -16.94 -9.91 10.02
CA LEU A 9 -15.84 -9.68 9.09
C LEU A 9 -15.42 -8.20 9.05
N TRP A 10 -16.39 -7.28 8.92
CA TRP A 10 -16.12 -5.84 8.85
C TRP A 10 -15.69 -5.24 10.19
N SER A 11 -16.34 -5.64 11.28
CA SER A 11 -15.99 -5.14 12.61
C SER A 11 -14.59 -5.59 13.03
N SER A 12 -14.24 -6.86 12.78
CA SER A 12 -12.91 -7.38 13.08
C SER A 12 -11.82 -6.78 12.19
N SER A 13 -12.05 -6.64 10.87
CA SER A 13 -11.07 -5.99 9.98
C SER A 13 -10.81 -4.55 10.38
N LEU A 14 -11.87 -3.82 10.76
CA LEU A 14 -11.76 -2.46 11.26
C LEU A 14 -10.98 -2.41 12.58
N ALA A 15 -11.30 -3.28 13.54
CA ALA A 15 -10.60 -3.34 14.82
C ALA A 15 -9.09 -3.60 14.64
N TYR A 16 -8.70 -4.59 13.83
CA TYR A 16 -7.29 -4.86 13.56
C TYR A 16 -6.59 -3.69 12.87
N SER A 17 -7.27 -3.06 11.90
CA SER A 17 -6.70 -1.91 11.20
C SER A 17 -6.50 -0.69 12.09
N LEU A 18 -7.41 -0.44 13.04
CA LEU A 18 -7.27 0.64 14.02
C LEU A 18 -6.13 0.35 15.00
N ILE A 19 -5.94 -0.91 15.40
CA ILE A 19 -4.80 -1.27 16.25
C ILE A 19 -3.49 -0.95 15.53
N ILE A 20 -3.38 -1.32 14.24
CA ILE A 20 -2.20 -1.02 13.41
C ILE A 20 -1.99 0.51 13.29
N SER A 21 -3.05 1.27 13.02
CA SER A 21 -2.93 2.74 12.89
C SER A 21 -2.50 3.40 14.20
N MET A 22 -2.99 2.93 15.35
CA MET A 22 -2.59 3.46 16.66
C MET A 22 -1.14 3.12 16.98
N ILE A 23 -0.67 1.92 16.64
CA ILE A 23 0.75 1.55 16.80
C ILE A 23 1.65 2.44 15.93
N SER A 24 1.22 2.78 14.72
CA SER A 24 2.03 3.60 13.79
C SER A 24 2.36 5.00 14.34
N LEU A 25 1.53 5.56 15.24
CA LEU A 25 1.80 6.86 15.86
C LEU A 25 3.06 6.85 16.73
N THR A 26 3.51 5.67 17.19
CA THR A 26 4.75 5.55 17.96
C THR A 26 5.99 5.94 17.15
N TRP A 27 5.91 5.88 15.81
CA TRP A 27 7.00 6.24 14.91
C TRP A 27 7.12 7.75 14.70
N LEU A 28 6.10 8.54 15.04
CA LEU A 28 6.11 10.01 14.98
C LEU A 28 6.87 10.64 16.16
N LYS A 29 7.96 10.01 16.61
CA LYS A 29 8.83 10.58 17.64
C LYS A 29 9.66 11.71 17.05
N SER A 30 10.04 12.66 17.90
CA SER A 30 10.60 13.97 17.54
C SER A 30 11.60 13.94 16.38
N THR A 31 11.28 14.69 15.33
CA THR A 31 12.09 15.01 14.14
C THR A 31 13.43 15.73 14.44
N ALA A 32 13.81 15.84 15.71
CA ALA A 32 15.04 16.48 16.14
C ALA A 32 16.27 15.57 15.96
N ASP A 33 16.09 14.25 15.95
CA ASP A 33 17.14 13.31 15.56
C ASP A 33 17.09 13.15 14.04
N THR A 34 17.98 13.84 13.33
CA THR A 34 18.11 13.82 11.86
C THR A 34 18.63 12.50 11.29
N GLY A 35 18.70 11.46 12.12
CA GLY A 35 19.26 10.17 11.80
C GLY A 35 18.26 9.21 11.18
N TRP A 36 18.79 8.30 10.37
CA TRP A 36 18.04 7.12 9.92
C TRP A 36 17.90 6.15 11.08
N SER A 37 16.68 5.68 11.33
CA SER A 37 16.42 4.56 12.23
C SER A 37 16.37 3.27 11.42
N PHE A 38 17.47 2.53 11.44
CA PHE A 38 17.56 1.24 10.74
C PHE A 38 16.79 0.17 11.51
N LEU A 39 15.82 -0.46 10.84
CA LEU A 39 15.10 -1.64 11.33
C LEU A 39 15.82 -2.93 10.93
N SER A 40 16.37 -2.93 9.71
CA SER A 40 17.13 -4.02 9.10
C SER A 40 18.08 -3.43 8.03
N PRO A 41 19.05 -4.18 7.46
CA PRO A 41 19.93 -3.63 6.43
C PRO A 41 19.17 -3.11 5.18
N TYR A 42 17.99 -3.67 4.91
CA TYR A 42 17.15 -3.31 3.76
C TYR A 42 16.00 -2.37 4.12
N MET A 43 15.77 -2.11 5.41
CA MET A 43 14.64 -1.30 5.88
C MET A 43 15.07 -0.27 6.90
N ALA A 44 14.80 1.00 6.62
CA ALA A 44 15.04 2.10 7.53
C ALA A 44 13.86 3.08 7.50
N THR A 45 13.74 3.88 8.56
CA THR A 45 12.81 5.01 8.58
C THR A 45 13.56 6.30 8.86
N ASP A 46 13.22 7.33 8.10
CA ASP A 46 13.81 8.66 8.12
C ASP A 46 12.70 9.71 8.37
N PRO A 47 13.04 10.99 8.61
CA PRO A 47 12.03 12.02 8.87
C PRO A 47 11.01 12.23 7.75
N LEU A 48 11.31 11.78 6.52
CA LEU A 48 10.41 11.87 5.38
C LEU A 48 9.48 10.64 5.26
N SER A 49 10.01 9.43 5.39
CA SER A 49 9.21 8.19 5.31
C SER A 49 8.30 7.99 6.52
N THR A 50 8.72 8.42 7.72
CA THR A 50 7.93 8.25 8.96
C THR A 50 6.51 8.83 8.88
N PRO A 51 6.25 10.09 8.43
CA PRO A 51 4.89 10.59 8.27
C PRO A 51 4.12 9.87 7.15
N LEU A 52 4.79 9.47 6.06
CA LEU A 52 4.16 8.72 4.97
C LEU A 52 3.70 7.33 5.45
N LEU A 53 4.56 6.63 6.19
CA LEU A 53 4.24 5.35 6.81
C LEU A 53 3.08 5.47 7.79
N ALA A 54 3.08 6.48 8.67
CA ALA A 54 1.96 6.73 9.57
C ALA A 54 0.66 6.97 8.78
N LEU A 55 0.70 7.79 7.73
CA LEU A 55 -0.44 8.05 6.86
C LEU A 55 -0.97 6.77 6.19
N THR A 56 -0.09 5.91 5.67
CA THR A 56 -0.51 4.63 5.05
C THR A 56 -1.24 3.73 6.04
N CYS A 57 -0.76 3.65 7.28
CA CYS A 57 -1.41 2.90 8.35
C CYS A 57 -2.77 3.48 8.74
N TRP A 58 -2.91 4.80 8.71
CA TRP A 58 -4.18 5.48 8.96
C TRP A 58 -5.18 5.33 7.81
N LEU A 59 -4.74 5.29 6.56
CA LEU A 59 -5.66 5.16 5.44
C LEU A 59 -6.44 3.85 5.43
N LEU A 60 -5.87 2.73 5.90
CA LEU A 60 -6.56 1.44 5.85
C LEU A 60 -7.88 1.39 6.67
N PRO A 61 -7.94 1.77 7.97
CA PRO A 61 -9.21 1.83 8.69
C PRO A 61 -10.23 2.78 8.05
N LEU A 62 -9.79 3.93 7.51
CA LEU A 62 -10.67 4.85 6.80
C LEU A 62 -11.25 4.24 5.51
N MET A 63 -10.43 3.56 4.72
CA MET A 63 -10.88 2.87 3.50
C MET A 63 -11.84 1.73 3.82
N ILE A 64 -11.61 0.97 4.90
CA ILE A 64 -12.54 -0.06 5.35
C ILE A 64 -13.88 0.55 5.74
N LEU A 65 -13.90 1.66 6.49
CA LEU A 65 -15.13 2.38 6.86
C LEU A 65 -15.91 2.89 5.64
N ALA A 66 -15.23 3.51 4.69
CA ALA A 66 -15.87 4.09 3.50
C ALA A 66 -16.46 3.02 2.57
N SER A 67 -15.84 1.85 2.49
CA SER A 67 -16.22 0.81 1.53
C SER A 67 -17.32 -0.15 2.02
N GLN A 68 -17.65 -0.16 3.32
CA GLN A 68 -18.63 -1.10 3.90
C GLN A 68 -19.98 -1.04 3.20
N HIS A 69 -20.50 0.17 3.00
CA HIS A 69 -21.82 0.36 2.40
C HIS A 69 -21.83 -0.07 0.93
N HIS A 70 -20.83 0.37 0.16
CA HIS A 70 -20.71 0.08 -1.26
C HIS A 70 -20.53 -1.42 -1.57
N THR A 71 -19.83 -2.16 -0.70
CA THR A 71 -19.54 -3.58 -0.92
C THR A 71 -20.52 -4.53 -0.23
N SER A 72 -21.50 -4.00 0.51
CA SER A 72 -22.48 -4.80 1.25
C SER A 72 -23.35 -5.71 0.37
N SER A 73 -23.59 -5.32 -0.88
CA SER A 73 -24.38 -6.07 -1.87
C SER A 73 -23.60 -7.22 -2.54
N GLU A 74 -22.27 -7.24 -2.41
CA GLU A 74 -21.42 -8.27 -3.02
C GLU A 74 -21.41 -9.55 -2.15
N PRO A 75 -21.22 -10.74 -2.76
CA PRO A 75 -21.11 -11.99 -2.00
C PRO A 75 -19.91 -11.98 -1.07
N ILE A 76 -20.01 -12.71 0.05
CA ILE A 76 -19.02 -12.67 1.14
C ILE A 76 -17.59 -12.98 0.69
N ASN A 77 -17.39 -13.87 -0.28
CA ASN A 77 -16.07 -14.19 -0.82
C ASN A 77 -15.44 -12.99 -1.54
N ARG A 78 -16.25 -12.16 -2.21
CA ARG A 78 -15.76 -10.93 -2.86
C ARG A 78 -15.49 -9.84 -1.84
N GLN A 79 -16.29 -9.72 -0.78
CA GLN A 79 -15.97 -8.82 0.34
C GLN A 79 -14.63 -9.21 0.99
N ARG A 80 -14.40 -10.51 1.23
CA ARG A 80 -13.11 -11.03 1.73
C ARG A 80 -11.96 -10.67 0.81
N MET A 81 -12.12 -10.91 -0.50
CA MET A 81 -11.10 -10.60 -1.49
C MET A 81 -10.78 -9.10 -1.53
N TYR A 82 -11.79 -8.24 -1.44
CA TYR A 82 -11.62 -6.79 -1.40
C TYR A 82 -10.79 -6.35 -0.20
N ILE A 83 -11.11 -6.84 1.01
CA ILE A 83 -10.32 -6.53 2.21
C ILE A 83 -8.89 -7.08 2.07
N THR A 84 -8.70 -8.28 1.50
CA THR A 84 -7.35 -8.80 1.28
C THR A 84 -6.52 -7.94 0.33
N LEU A 85 -7.16 -7.39 -0.72
CA LEU A 85 -6.50 -6.49 -1.65
C LEU A 85 -6.09 -5.18 -0.96
N LEU A 86 -6.99 -4.58 -0.17
CA LEU A 86 -6.66 -3.38 0.64
C LEU A 86 -5.50 -3.65 1.60
N THR A 87 -5.50 -4.80 2.29
CA THR A 87 -4.38 -5.15 3.19
C THR A 87 -3.08 -5.41 2.43
N SER A 88 -3.13 -6.03 1.25
CA SER A 88 -1.93 -6.25 0.42
C SER A 88 -1.35 -4.93 -0.09
N LEU A 89 -2.22 -3.97 -0.46
CA LEU A 89 -1.83 -2.62 -0.85
C LEU A 89 -1.10 -1.91 0.30
N GLN A 90 -1.64 -1.98 1.52
CA GLN A 90 -0.97 -1.41 2.70
C GLN A 90 0.42 -2.03 2.92
N ILE A 91 0.55 -3.35 2.80
CA ILE A 91 1.84 -4.05 2.97
C ILE A 91 2.86 -3.55 1.94
N PHE A 92 2.50 -3.48 0.66
CA PHE A 92 3.42 -3.00 -0.37
C PHE A 92 3.84 -1.55 -0.17
N LEU A 93 2.92 -0.67 0.26
CA LEU A 93 3.26 0.72 0.57
C LEU A 93 4.21 0.84 1.77
N ILE A 94 3.99 0.05 2.83
CA ILE A 94 4.89 0.03 3.99
C ILE A 94 6.29 -0.43 3.56
N LEU A 95 6.38 -1.48 2.74
CA LEU A 95 7.66 -1.97 2.22
C LEU A 95 8.33 -0.95 1.28
N ALA A 96 7.57 -0.25 0.44
CA ALA A 96 8.11 0.78 -0.44
C ALA A 96 8.71 1.95 0.36
N PHE A 97 7.96 2.53 1.30
CA PHE A 97 8.45 3.69 2.05
C PHE A 97 9.53 3.37 3.08
N SER A 98 9.71 2.10 3.46
CA SER A 98 10.80 1.69 4.36
C SER A 98 12.03 1.16 3.64
N ALA A 99 11.99 0.95 2.32
CA ALA A 99 13.11 0.39 1.57
C ALA A 99 14.32 1.33 1.55
N THR A 100 15.52 0.79 1.86
CA THR A 100 16.78 1.54 1.78
C THR A 100 17.36 1.54 0.36
N GLU A 101 17.19 0.44 -0.37
CA GLU A 101 17.68 0.27 -1.74
C GLU A 101 16.66 0.73 -2.79
N LEU A 102 17.11 1.50 -3.78
CA LEU A 102 16.24 2.05 -4.84
C LEU A 102 15.54 0.97 -5.67
N ILE A 103 16.17 -0.19 -5.86
CA ILE A 103 15.58 -1.30 -6.60
C ILE A 103 14.47 -1.97 -5.80
N MET A 104 14.67 -2.12 -4.48
CA MET A 104 13.62 -2.64 -3.60
C MET A 104 12.44 -1.68 -3.56
N PHE A 105 12.69 -0.37 -3.47
CA PHE A 105 11.65 0.65 -3.61
C PHE A 105 10.89 0.49 -4.93
N TYR A 106 11.58 0.38 -6.07
CA TYR A 106 10.96 0.24 -7.38
C TYR A 106 10.06 -1.00 -7.47
N ILE A 107 10.56 -2.16 -7.05
CA ILE A 107 9.81 -3.42 -7.10
C ILE A 107 8.55 -3.33 -6.22
N MET A 108 8.68 -2.79 -5.01
CA MET A 108 7.53 -2.63 -4.10
C MET A 108 6.53 -1.60 -4.61
N PHE A 109 7.02 -0.51 -5.22
CA PHE A 109 6.19 0.50 -5.85
C PHE A 109 5.36 -0.09 -7.01
N GLU A 110 6.00 -0.82 -7.93
CA GLU A 110 5.31 -1.52 -9.03
C GLU A 110 4.34 -2.60 -8.51
N ALA A 111 4.69 -3.29 -7.43
CA ALA A 111 3.80 -4.28 -6.82
C ALA A 111 2.48 -3.66 -6.32
N THR A 112 2.46 -2.37 -5.94
CA THR A 112 1.20 -1.68 -5.58
C THR A 112 0.22 -1.53 -6.73
N LEU A 113 0.69 -1.57 -7.99
CA LEU A 113 -0.16 -1.47 -9.17
C LEU A 113 -1.12 -2.64 -9.29
N ILE A 114 -0.71 -3.84 -8.83
CA ILE A 114 -1.53 -5.05 -8.96
C ILE A 114 -2.79 -4.94 -8.08
N PRO A 115 -2.72 -4.72 -6.75
CA PRO A 115 -3.93 -4.57 -5.94
C PRO A 115 -4.80 -3.38 -6.37
N THR A 116 -4.18 -2.25 -6.72
CA THR A 116 -4.92 -1.03 -7.13
C THR A 116 -5.70 -1.26 -8.42
N LEU A 117 -5.08 -1.84 -9.44
CA LEU A 117 -5.74 -2.16 -10.70
C LEU A 117 -6.91 -3.12 -10.49
N VAL A 118 -6.71 -4.17 -9.69
CA VAL A 118 -7.77 -5.14 -9.41
C VAL A 118 -8.94 -4.46 -8.68
N ILE A 119 -8.66 -3.55 -7.74
CA ILE A 119 -9.70 -2.77 -7.06
C ILE A 119 -10.50 -1.90 -8.07
N ILE A 120 -9.81 -1.12 -8.91
CA ILE A 120 -10.44 -0.21 -9.88
C ILE A 120 -11.30 -0.99 -10.88
N THR A 121 -10.73 -2.01 -11.51
CA THR A 121 -11.39 -2.75 -12.60
C THR A 121 -12.56 -3.60 -12.12
N ARG A 122 -12.49 -4.16 -10.89
CA ARG A 122 -13.47 -5.11 -10.38
C ARG A 122 -14.55 -4.49 -9.49
N TRP A 123 -14.20 -3.49 -8.69
CA TRP A 123 -15.13 -2.81 -7.76
C TRP A 123 -15.42 -1.35 -8.13
N GLY A 124 -14.91 -0.83 -9.25
CA GLY A 124 -15.39 0.44 -9.81
C GLY A 124 -16.86 0.33 -10.24
N ASN A 125 -17.67 1.36 -9.99
CA ASN A 125 -19.12 1.29 -10.27
C ASN A 125 -19.47 1.53 -11.76
N GLN A 126 -18.70 2.38 -12.43
CA GLN A 126 -18.97 2.80 -13.82
C GLN A 126 -18.37 1.83 -14.85
N THR A 127 -18.98 1.76 -16.04
CA THR A 127 -18.48 0.95 -17.18
C THR A 127 -17.09 1.40 -17.64
N GLU A 128 -16.79 2.70 -17.52
CA GLU A 128 -15.49 3.30 -17.87
C GLU A 128 -14.34 2.84 -16.95
N ARG A 129 -14.61 2.07 -15.89
CA ARG A 129 -13.58 1.55 -14.97
C ARG A 129 -12.49 0.74 -15.66
N LEU A 130 -12.82 0.03 -16.74
CA LEU A 130 -11.83 -0.72 -17.51
C LEU A 130 -10.88 0.23 -18.25
N ASN A 131 -11.43 1.26 -18.87
CA ASN A 131 -10.63 2.28 -19.54
C ASN A 131 -9.76 3.04 -18.53
N ALA A 132 -10.31 3.45 -17.39
CA ALA A 132 -9.56 4.08 -16.30
C ALA A 132 -8.43 3.17 -15.79
N GLY A 133 -8.70 1.87 -15.64
CA GLY A 133 -7.68 0.87 -15.28
C GLY A 133 -6.57 0.74 -16.32
N THR A 134 -6.91 0.74 -17.62
CA THR A 134 -5.89 0.71 -18.68
C THR A 134 -5.04 1.97 -18.69
N TYR A 135 -5.64 3.15 -18.56
CA TYR A 135 -4.91 4.41 -18.47
C TYR A 135 -3.99 4.44 -17.27
N PHE A 136 -4.48 4.03 -16.11
CA PHE A 136 -3.67 3.93 -14.89
C PHE A 136 -2.44 3.04 -15.09
N LEU A 137 -2.61 1.84 -15.64
CA LEU A 137 -1.49 0.91 -15.88
C LEU A 137 -0.49 1.45 -16.91
N PHE A 138 -0.97 1.97 -18.05
CA PHE A 138 -0.05 2.42 -19.09
C PHE A 138 0.70 3.70 -18.69
N TYR A 139 0.04 4.65 -18.01
CA TYR A 139 0.73 5.85 -17.56
C TYR A 139 1.77 5.55 -16.48
N THR A 140 1.48 4.62 -15.57
CA THR A 140 2.43 4.24 -14.52
C THR A 140 3.62 3.48 -15.09
N LEU A 141 3.39 2.43 -15.91
CA LEU A 141 4.47 1.65 -16.51
C LEU A 141 5.33 2.48 -17.50
N ALA A 142 4.70 3.27 -18.37
CA ALA A 142 5.47 4.08 -19.31
C ALA A 142 6.31 5.14 -18.59
N GLY A 143 5.81 5.70 -17.48
CA GLY A 143 6.57 6.63 -16.64
C GLY A 143 7.65 5.97 -15.79
N SER A 144 7.44 4.72 -15.36
CA SER A 144 8.34 4.04 -14.43
C SER A 144 9.49 3.29 -15.12
N LEU A 145 9.33 2.86 -16.37
CA LEU A 145 10.40 2.18 -17.12
C LEU A 145 11.67 3.04 -17.32
N PRO A 146 11.59 4.34 -17.66
CA PRO A 146 12.76 5.21 -17.67
C PRO A 146 13.45 5.30 -16.30
N LEU A 147 12.67 5.31 -15.22
CA LEU A 147 13.20 5.32 -13.86
C LEU A 147 13.96 4.02 -13.55
N LEU A 148 13.47 2.86 -14.00
CA LEU A 148 14.18 1.59 -13.87
C LEU A 148 15.55 1.63 -14.56
N VAL A 149 15.61 2.15 -15.79
CA VAL A 149 16.87 2.29 -16.53
C VAL A 149 17.85 3.20 -15.78
N ALA A 150 17.37 4.31 -15.23
CA ALA A 150 18.19 5.22 -14.44
C ALA A 150 18.74 4.56 -13.17
N VAL A 151 17.92 3.80 -12.44
CA VAL A 151 18.32 3.09 -11.22
C VAL A 151 19.37 2.00 -11.54
N LEU A 152 19.16 1.21 -12.60
CA LEU A 152 20.13 0.19 -13.02
C LEU A 152 21.46 0.80 -13.47
N HIS A 153 21.40 1.93 -14.19
CA HIS A 153 22.60 2.65 -14.57
C HIS A 153 23.35 3.17 -13.33
N GLN A 154 22.63 3.74 -12.36
CA GLN A 154 23.22 4.21 -11.12
C GLN A 154 23.90 3.05 -10.37
N GLN A 155 23.21 1.93 -10.17
CA GLN A 155 23.78 0.75 -9.51
C GLN A 155 25.05 0.24 -10.19
N ASN A 156 25.08 0.20 -11.52
CA ASN A 156 26.28 -0.21 -12.26
C ASN A 156 27.46 0.77 -12.06
N SER A 157 27.18 2.05 -11.82
CA SER A 157 28.20 3.08 -11.61
C SER A 157 28.70 3.15 -10.16
N SER A 158 27.83 2.94 -9.16
CA SER A 158 28.17 2.98 -7.73
C SER A 158 28.63 1.65 -7.17
N GLY A 159 28.32 0.52 -7.83
CA GLY A 159 28.60 -0.83 -7.34
C GLY A 159 27.70 -1.27 -6.17
N THR A 160 26.78 -0.40 -5.75
CA THR A 160 25.71 -0.60 -4.78
C THR A 160 24.45 0.06 -5.32
#